data_AF-A0A7S3BAN3-F1
#
_entry.id   AF-A0A7S3BAN3-F1
#
_cell.length_a   1.000
_cell.length_b   1.000
_cell.length_c   1.000
_cell.angle_alpha   90.00
_cell.angle_beta   90.00
_cell.angle_gamma   90.00
#
_symmetry.space_group_name_H-M   'P 1'
#
loop_
_entity.id
_entity.type
_entity.pdbx_description
1 polymer ?
#
loop_
_entity_poly.entity_id
_entity_poly.type
_entity_poly.pdbx_seq_one_letter_code
_entity_poly.pdbx_strand_id
1 'polypeptide(L)'
;EQCVIQVAEDGSCVYAYAQGTQPTGWRTRPDEPWNWMQPGESVVLESGHKVSLDCEYPEDAVYKCEKAGRFLVQEYLESQGLAQSQGGGQGQLPPGWVKEVDATSGQEYYYNEQSGQSSWEVPQF
;
A
#
# COMPACT_ATOMS: atom_id res chain seq x y z
N GLU A 1 -2.75 -8.55 21.72
CA GLU A 1 -3.27 -8.19 20.38
C GLU A 1 -4.58 -8.97 20.15
N GLN A 2 -5.58 -8.41 19.46
CA GLN A 2 -6.89 -9.05 19.34
C GLN A 2 -7.08 -9.82 18.03
N CYS A 3 -6.60 -9.27 16.92
CA CYS A 3 -6.67 -9.88 15.61
C CYS A 3 -5.35 -9.63 14.87
N VAL A 4 -4.92 -10.62 14.08
CA VAL A 4 -3.79 -10.47 13.14
C VAL A 4 -4.33 -10.45 11.73
N ILE A 5 -3.84 -9.52 10.92
CA ILE A 5 -4.04 -9.56 9.47
C ILE A 5 -2.80 -10.21 8.85
N GLN A 6 -2.99 -11.35 8.19
CA GLN A 6 -1.92 -12.07 7.50
C GLN A 6 -2.14 -11.97 6.00
N VAL A 7 -1.04 -11.77 5.27
CA VAL A 7 -1.03 -11.65 3.81
C VAL A 7 -0.07 -12.70 3.27
N ALA A 8 -0.49 -13.45 2.25
CA ALA A 8 0.39 -14.37 1.55
C ALA A 8 1.60 -13.62 0.94
N GLU A 9 2.76 -14.27 0.84
CA GLU A 9 3.99 -13.63 0.32
C GLU A 9 3.82 -13.07 -1.09
N ASP A 10 2.97 -13.69 -1.90
CA ASP A 10 2.63 -13.26 -3.27
C ASP A 10 1.49 -12.22 -3.32
N GLY A 11 0.91 -11.86 -2.18
CA GLY A 11 -0.22 -10.95 -2.06
C GLY A 11 -1.56 -11.51 -2.57
N SER A 12 -1.66 -12.80 -2.84
CA SER A 12 -2.87 -13.43 -3.42
C SER A 12 -4.03 -13.54 -2.43
N CYS A 13 -3.73 -13.73 -1.15
CA CYS A 13 -4.69 -13.99 -0.09
C CYS A 13 -4.40 -13.13 1.13
N VAL A 14 -5.45 -12.55 1.71
CA VAL A 14 -5.43 -11.86 3.01
C VAL A 14 -6.42 -12.58 3.92
N TYR A 15 -6.04 -12.86 5.16
CA TYR A 15 -6.96 -13.41 6.14
C TYR A 15 -6.80 -12.74 7.50
N ALA A 16 -7.93 -12.59 8.20
CA ALA A 16 -7.95 -12.17 9.59
C ALA A 16 -7.93 -13.42 10.48
N TYR A 17 -7.08 -13.40 11.50
CA TYR A 17 -6.98 -14.44 12.52
C TYR A 17 -7.32 -13.83 13.89
N ALA A 18 -8.32 -14.37 14.57
CA ALA A 18 -8.70 -13.92 15.91
C ALA A 18 -7.80 -14.56 16.97
N GLN A 19 -7.10 -13.75 17.76
CA GLN A 19 -6.15 -14.23 18.80
C GLN A 19 -6.43 -13.65 20.20
N GLY A 20 -7.26 -12.61 20.29
CA GLY A 20 -7.59 -11.95 21.54
C GLY A 20 -8.48 -12.79 22.46
N THR A 21 -8.82 -12.24 23.61
CA THR A 21 -9.79 -12.82 24.54
C THR A 21 -11.24 -12.52 24.16
N GLN A 22 -11.45 -11.54 23.28
CA GLN A 22 -12.76 -11.17 22.75
C GLN A 22 -12.91 -11.62 21.30
N PRO A 23 -14.16 -11.91 20.86
CA PRO A 23 -14.43 -12.22 19.46
C PRO A 23 -14.03 -11.08 18.51
N THR A 24 -13.75 -11.43 17.25
CA THR A 24 -13.51 -10.47 16.16
C THR A 24 -14.65 -10.54 15.15
N GLY A 25 -15.28 -9.41 14.89
CA GLY A 25 -16.42 -9.31 13.99
C GLY A 25 -15.97 -9.19 12.54
N TRP A 26 -16.66 -9.86 11.62
CA TRP A 26 -16.50 -9.64 10.19
C TRP A 26 -17.84 -9.72 9.44
N ARG A 27 -17.92 -9.05 8.28
CA ARG A 27 -19.07 -9.15 7.37
C ARG A 27 -18.67 -8.81 5.93
N THR A 28 -19.43 -9.34 4.97
CA THR A 28 -19.17 -9.10 3.55
C THR A 28 -19.86 -7.85 3.04
N ARG A 29 -20.98 -7.46 3.67
CA ARG A 29 -21.74 -6.25 3.33
C ARG A 29 -22.13 -5.44 4.55
N PRO A 30 -22.36 -4.11 4.43
CA PRO A 30 -22.73 -3.25 5.56
C PRO A 30 -24.11 -3.55 6.16
N ASP A 31 -25.02 -4.13 5.38
CA ASP A 31 -26.38 -4.49 5.77
C ASP A 31 -26.47 -5.88 6.42
N GLU A 32 -25.40 -6.67 6.35
CA GLU A 32 -25.33 -7.97 6.99
C GLU A 32 -25.00 -7.84 8.49
N PRO A 33 -25.55 -8.74 9.33
CA PRO A 33 -25.12 -8.83 10.72
C PRO A 33 -23.65 -9.24 10.80
N TRP A 34 -23.00 -8.87 11.91
CA TRP A 34 -21.64 -9.28 12.20
C TRP A 34 -21.55 -10.79 12.45
N ASN A 35 -20.61 -11.44 11.78
CA ASN A 35 -20.16 -12.78 12.11
C ASN A 35 -19.00 -12.68 13.10
N TRP A 36 -19.05 -13.45 14.18
CA TRP A 36 -18.09 -13.33 15.28
C TRP A 36 -17.14 -14.51 15.31
N MET A 37 -15.90 -14.28 14.87
CA MET A 37 -14.80 -15.24 15.01
C MET A 37 -14.41 -15.37 16.48
N GLN A 38 -14.41 -16.60 16.98
CA GLN A 38 -13.86 -16.95 18.28
C GLN A 38 -12.33 -16.98 18.23
N PRO A 39 -11.65 -16.88 19.38
CA PRO A 39 -10.20 -17.01 19.44
C PRO A 39 -9.73 -18.34 18.83
N GLY A 40 -8.80 -18.27 17.87
CA GLY A 40 -8.32 -19.40 17.09
C GLY A 40 -8.96 -19.56 15.70
N GLU A 41 -10.02 -18.83 15.39
CA GLU A 41 -10.67 -18.86 14.08
C GLU A 41 -10.05 -17.85 13.10
N SER A 42 -10.23 -18.11 11.81
CA SER A 42 -9.81 -17.20 10.75
C SER A 42 -10.82 -17.13 9.61
N VAL A 43 -10.78 -16.01 8.90
CA VAL A 43 -11.58 -15.78 7.69
C VAL A 43 -10.74 -15.11 6.62
N VAL A 44 -10.93 -15.52 5.37
CA VAL A 44 -10.36 -14.83 4.21
C VAL A 44 -11.06 -13.47 4.05
N LEU A 45 -10.27 -12.42 3.89
CA LEU A 45 -10.75 -11.08 3.64
C LEU A 45 -10.62 -10.74 2.16
N GLU A 46 -11.73 -10.33 1.56
CA GLU A 46 -11.78 -9.81 0.20
C GLU A 46 -11.99 -8.29 0.21
N SER A 47 -11.80 -7.65 -0.95
CA SER A 47 -12.09 -6.23 -1.10
C SER A 47 -13.56 -5.96 -0.80
N GLY A 48 -13.84 -5.00 0.08
CA GLY A 48 -15.19 -4.71 0.55
C GLY A 48 -15.51 -5.29 1.93
N HIS A 49 -14.83 -6.36 2.36
CA HIS A 49 -15.08 -6.98 3.67
C HIS A 49 -14.78 -6.00 4.80
N LYS A 50 -15.57 -6.08 5.86
CA LYS A 50 -15.44 -5.25 7.05
C LYS A 50 -15.06 -6.10 8.24
N VAL A 51 -14.26 -5.53 9.12
CA VAL A 51 -13.82 -6.13 10.39
C VAL A 51 -14.10 -5.14 11.51
N SER A 52 -14.52 -5.65 12.67
CA SER A 52 -14.61 -4.89 13.91
C SER A 52 -13.96 -5.66 15.05
N LEU A 53 -13.27 -4.92 15.91
CA LEU A 53 -12.63 -5.45 17.12
C LEU A 53 -13.49 -5.19 18.36
N ASP A 54 -14.60 -4.47 18.23
CA ASP A 54 -15.48 -4.15 19.35
C ASP A 54 -16.78 -4.94 19.22
N CYS A 55 -17.04 -5.86 20.16
CA CYS A 55 -18.28 -6.63 20.17
C CYS A 55 -19.46 -5.92 20.85
N GLU A 56 -19.20 -4.85 21.61
CA GLU A 56 -20.22 -4.04 22.28
C GLU A 56 -20.71 -2.92 21.36
N TYR A 57 -19.78 -2.27 20.64
CA TYR A 57 -20.05 -1.16 19.71
C TYR A 57 -19.39 -1.38 18.34
N PRO A 58 -19.80 -2.43 17.59
CA PRO A 58 -19.08 -2.84 16.40
C PRO A 58 -19.05 -1.81 15.27
N GLU A 59 -20.07 -0.97 15.19
CA GLU A 59 -20.18 0.06 14.15
C GLU A 59 -19.27 1.28 14.39
N ASP A 60 -18.81 1.49 15.64
CA ASP A 60 -17.93 2.62 15.99
C ASP A 60 -16.46 2.34 15.65
N ALA A 61 -16.10 1.08 15.38
CA ALA A 61 -14.73 0.62 15.12
C ALA A 61 -14.65 -0.29 13.89
N VAL A 62 -15.08 0.20 12.72
CA VAL A 62 -15.11 -0.57 11.47
C VAL A 62 -13.89 -0.33 10.60
N TYR A 63 -13.13 -1.40 10.37
CA TYR A 63 -12.05 -1.45 9.39
C TYR A 63 -12.57 -2.08 8.09
N LYS A 64 -12.14 -1.57 6.94
CA LYS A 64 -12.51 -2.10 5.62
C LYS A 64 -11.27 -2.66 4.92
N CYS A 65 -11.36 -3.91 4.47
CA CYS A 65 -10.38 -4.48 3.58
C CYS A 65 -10.63 -3.96 2.16
N GLU A 66 -9.63 -3.38 1.52
CA GLU A 66 -9.74 -2.90 0.14
C GLU A 66 -8.46 -3.28 -0.62
N LYS A 67 -8.62 -3.86 -1.81
CA LYS A 67 -7.50 -4.10 -2.71
C LYS A 67 -7.08 -2.77 -3.32
N ALA A 68 -6.04 -2.15 -2.77
CA ALA A 68 -5.43 -0.99 -3.39
C ALA A 68 -4.75 -1.44 -4.70
N GLY A 69 -5.17 -0.88 -5.84
CA GLY A 69 -4.43 -1.04 -7.08
C GLY A 69 -3.02 -0.46 -6.92
N ARG A 70 -2.04 -1.02 -7.64
CA ARG A 70 -0.63 -0.55 -7.63
C ARG A 70 -0.52 0.96 -7.90
N PHE A 71 -1.43 1.51 -8.71
CA PHE A 71 -1.50 2.93 -9.07
C PHE A 71 -1.95 3.84 -7.91
N LEU A 72 -2.90 3.40 -7.07
CA LEU A 72 -3.43 4.20 -5.96
C LEU A 72 -2.48 4.26 -4.76
N VAL A 73 -1.68 3.21 -4.52
CA VAL A 73 -0.70 3.20 -3.43
C VAL A 73 0.40 4.23 -3.67
N GLN A 74 0.88 4.35 -4.91
CA GLN A 74 1.90 5.31 -5.30
C GLN A 74 1.43 6.76 -5.03
N GLU A 75 0.28 7.16 -5.58
CA GLU A 75 -0.29 8.50 -5.42
C GLU A 75 -0.68 8.80 -3.95
N TYR A 76 -1.14 7.80 -3.19
CA TYR A 76 -1.45 7.95 -1.76
C TYR A 76 -0.19 8.17 -0.91
N LEU A 77 0.89 7.40 -1.15
CA LEU A 77 2.16 7.59 -0.45
C LEU A 77 2.82 8.93 -0.78
N GLU A 78 2.66 9.39 -2.03
CA GLU A 78 3.09 10.71 -2.49
C GLU A 78 2.26 11.83 -1.83
N SER A 79 0.93 11.70 -1.79
CA SER A 79 0.05 12.69 -1.18
C SER A 79 0.16 12.78 0.35
N GLN A 80 0.58 11.71 1.03
CA GLN A 80 0.82 11.71 2.49
C GLN A 80 2.24 12.09 2.88
N GLY A 81 3.14 12.33 1.92
CA GLY A 81 4.53 12.68 2.20
C GLY A 81 5.32 11.58 2.93
N LEU A 82 4.80 10.34 2.95
CA LEU A 82 5.44 9.17 3.56
C LEU A 82 6.40 8.47 2.60
N ALA A 83 6.35 8.81 1.32
CA ALA A 83 7.43 8.52 0.38
C ALA A 83 8.62 9.47 0.64
N GLN A 84 9.42 9.22 1.69
CA GLN A 84 10.66 9.98 1.89
C GLN A 84 11.93 9.13 1.78
N SER A 85 12.66 9.47 0.72
CA SER A 85 14.11 9.63 0.61
C SER A 85 15.01 8.45 0.96
N GLN A 86 15.57 7.82 -0.08
CA GLN A 86 16.95 7.36 -0.03
C GLN A 86 17.81 8.21 -0.97
N GLY A 87 18.62 9.07 -0.32
CA GLY A 87 19.97 9.54 -0.66
C GLY A 87 20.42 9.65 -2.12
N GLY A 88 20.76 10.88 -2.52
CA GLY A 88 21.75 11.12 -3.58
C GLY A 88 21.54 12.43 -4.34
N GLY A 89 21.98 13.55 -3.75
CA GLY A 89 22.26 14.83 -4.41
C GLY A 89 21.53 15.18 -5.71
N GLN A 90 20.30 15.71 -5.61
CA GLN A 90 19.71 16.50 -6.69
C GLN A 90 20.40 17.87 -6.73
N GLY A 91 21.57 17.94 -7.37
CA GLY A 91 21.92 19.15 -8.08
C GLY A 91 20.83 19.39 -9.11
N GLN A 92 20.18 20.57 -9.07
CA GLN A 92 19.17 20.94 -10.05
C GLN A 92 19.69 20.66 -11.46
N LEU A 93 19.05 19.73 -12.17
CA LEU A 93 19.36 19.47 -13.56
C LEU A 93 19.15 20.75 -14.37
N PRO A 94 20.02 21.06 -15.34
CA PRO A 94 19.80 22.19 -16.22
C PRO A 94 18.44 22.11 -16.93
N PRO A 95 17.81 23.25 -17.27
CA PRO A 95 16.50 23.27 -17.91
C PRO A 95 16.46 22.38 -19.16
N GLY A 96 15.45 21.52 -19.25
CA GLY A 96 15.26 20.59 -20.35
C GLY A 96 15.90 19.21 -20.15
N TRP A 97 16.63 18.99 -19.05
CA TRP A 97 17.12 17.66 -18.67
C TRP A 97 16.23 17.00 -17.62
N VAL A 98 15.89 15.74 -17.86
CA VAL A 98 15.14 14.88 -16.94
C VAL A 98 15.99 13.67 -16.55
N LYS A 99 15.74 13.12 -15.36
CA LYS A 99 16.34 11.86 -14.91
C LYS A 99 15.35 10.74 -15.12
N GLU A 100 15.77 9.71 -15.84
CA GLU A 100 15.00 8.50 -16.08
C GLU A 100 15.79 7.26 -15.63
N VAL A 101 15.09 6.13 -15.51
CA VAL A 101 15.70 4.83 -15.21
C VAL A 101 15.52 3.95 -16.44
N ASP A 102 16.61 3.45 -17.01
CA ASP A 102 16.52 2.52 -18.12
C ASP A 102 15.88 1.20 -17.66
N ALA A 103 14.79 0.80 -18.30
CA ALA A 103 13.99 -0.35 -17.90
C ALA A 103 14.72 -1.70 -18.08
N THR A 104 15.79 -1.72 -18.88
CA THR A 104 16.53 -2.95 -19.21
C THR A 104 17.69 -3.19 -18.25
N SER A 105 18.38 -2.13 -17.83
CA SER A 105 19.55 -2.17 -16.96
C SER A 105 19.26 -1.75 -15.52
N GLY A 106 18.15 -1.06 -15.28
CA GLY A 106 17.83 -0.44 -13.98
C GLY A 106 18.75 0.73 -13.62
N GLN A 107 19.57 1.21 -14.56
CA GLN A 107 20.50 2.31 -14.33
C GLN A 107 19.84 3.66 -14.62
N GLU A 108 20.17 4.66 -13.80
CA GLU A 108 19.73 6.03 -14.00
C GLU A 108 20.47 6.66 -15.18
N TYR A 109 19.73 7.33 -16.07
CA TYR A 109 20.26 8.11 -17.18
C TYR A 109 19.56 9.48 -17.27
N TYR A 110 20.22 10.45 -17.88
CA TYR A 110 19.73 11.81 -18.06
C TYR A 110 19.35 12.01 -19.52
N TYR A 111 18.16 12.53 -19.77
CA TYR A 111 17.66 12.79 -21.12
C TYR A 111 17.31 14.27 -21.28
N ASN A 112 17.76 14.87 -22.38
CA ASN A 112 17.39 16.23 -22.75
C ASN A 112 16.19 16.18 -23.69
N GLU A 113 15.03 16.64 -23.23
CA GLU A 113 13.78 16.61 -24.01
C GLU A 113 13.79 17.59 -25.19
N GLN A 114 14.65 18.62 -25.14
CA GLN A 114 14.72 19.64 -26.18
C GLN A 114 15.63 19.23 -27.33
N SER A 115 16.76 18.56 -27.04
CA SER A 115 17.73 18.12 -28.04
C SER A 115 17.63 16.64 -28.40
N GLY A 116 16.91 15.84 -27.60
CA GLY A 116 16.82 14.39 -27.74
C GLY A 116 18.11 13.65 -27.34
N GLN A 117 19.03 14.31 -26.61
CA GLN A 117 20.29 13.71 -26.18
C GLN A 117 20.15 12.93 -24.88
N SER A 118 20.90 11.84 -24.74
CA SER A 118 21.02 11.08 -23.49
C SER A 118 22.45 11.09 -22.95
N SER A 119 22.58 11.07 -21.63
CA SER A 119 23.86 11.05 -20.91
C SER A 119 23.74 10.16 -19.68
N TRP A 120 24.80 9.42 -19.36
CA TRP A 120 24.90 8.64 -18.12
C TRP A 120 25.49 9.46 -16.96
N GLU A 121 26.08 10.62 -17.27
CA GLU A 121 26.62 11.57 -16.29
C GLU A 121 25.65 12.72 -16.08
N VAL A 122 25.55 13.22 -14.85
CA VAL A 122 24.72 14.38 -14.49
C VAL A 122 25.19 15.59 -15.32
N PRO A 123 24.34 16.15 -16.20
CA PRO A 123 24.68 17.37 -16.91
C PRO A 123 24.87 18.51 -15.89
N GLN A 124 26.09 19.04 -15.82
CA GLN A 124 26.38 20.24 -15.04
C GLN A 124 26.14 21.47 -15.92
N PHE A 125 25.75 22.58 -15.30
CA PHE A 125 25.70 23.88 -15.96
C PHE A 125 27.08 24.33 -16.48
#